data_AF-A0A5C4PI65-F1
#
_entry.id   AF-A0A5C4PI65-F1
#
_cell.length_a   1.000
_cell.length_b   1.000
_cell.length_c   1.000
_cell.angle_alpha   90.00
_cell.angle_beta   90.00
_cell.angle_gamma   90.00
#
_symmetry.space_group_name_H-M   'P 1'
#
loop_
_entity.id
_entity.type
_entity.pdbx_description
1 polymer ?
#
loop_
_entity_poly.entity_id
_entity_poly.type
_entity_poly.pdbx_seq_one_letter_code
_entity_poly.pdbx_strand_id
1 'polypeptide(L)'
;MFLSKVRSGAAIAVIALAYAVPAPAATDVVTDHTIAVMAVASTQACAKKHPEAGITLEKFLTEQKADITDEMAKHIRDVATNPMYEMEVKQSTEFFNSKGGQGLLDGLCDGFITAK
;
A
#
# COMPACT_ATOMS: atom_id res chain seq x y z
N MET A 1 -54.84 -37.17 -16.99
CA MET A 1 -53.45 -37.55 -17.36
C MET A 1 -52.79 -36.33 -18.01
N PHE A 2 -51.48 -36.19 -17.87
CA PHE A 2 -50.61 -35.06 -18.27
C PHE A 2 -50.12 -34.13 -17.13
N LEU A 3 -48.98 -34.59 -16.58
CA LEU A 3 -47.70 -33.88 -16.47
C LEU A 3 -47.56 -32.70 -15.49
N SER A 4 -46.82 -33.04 -14.42
CA SER A 4 -45.54 -32.41 -14.08
C SER A 4 -45.55 -31.04 -13.43
N LYS A 5 -45.78 -31.07 -12.12
CA LYS A 5 -44.87 -30.58 -11.06
C LYS A 5 -43.56 -29.95 -11.56
N VAL A 6 -43.59 -28.66 -11.90
CA VAL A 6 -42.41 -27.78 -11.84
C VAL A 6 -42.88 -26.44 -11.31
N ARG A 7 -42.91 -26.34 -9.98
CA ARG A 7 -43.24 -25.10 -9.27
C ARG A 7 -42.04 -24.17 -9.42
N SER A 8 -42.24 -23.10 -10.20
CA SER A 8 -41.39 -21.93 -10.25
C SER A 8 -40.98 -21.48 -8.85
N GLY A 9 -39.69 -21.20 -8.66
CA GLY A 9 -39.19 -20.57 -7.45
C GLY A 9 -37.67 -20.62 -7.34
N ALA A 10 -37.05 -19.45 -7.47
CA ALA A 10 -35.69 -19.12 -7.04
C ALA A 10 -34.53 -19.75 -7.84
N ALA A 11 -34.27 -19.15 -9.01
CA ALA A 11 -32.88 -18.92 -9.40
C ALA A 11 -32.25 -17.94 -8.40
N ILE A 12 -31.00 -18.22 -8.02
CA ILE A 12 -30.07 -17.35 -7.28
C ILE A 12 -30.42 -17.16 -5.79
N ALA A 13 -29.79 -17.95 -4.93
CA ALA A 13 -29.62 -17.60 -3.52
C ALA A 13 -28.19 -17.92 -3.05
N VAL A 14 -27.35 -16.89 -3.21
CA VAL A 14 -26.35 -16.42 -2.26
C VAL A 14 -25.12 -17.32 -1.97
N ILE A 15 -24.03 -16.92 -2.61
CA ILE A 15 -22.63 -17.04 -2.17
C ILE A 15 -22.53 -16.43 -0.75
N ALA A 16 -22.37 -17.23 0.30
CA ALA A 16 -22.07 -16.69 1.64
C ALA A 16 -21.45 -17.72 2.60
N LEU A 17 -20.52 -18.56 2.12
CA LEU A 17 -19.80 -19.52 3.00
C LEU A 17 -18.28 -19.48 2.78
N ALA A 18 -17.66 -18.30 2.77
CA ALA A 18 -16.19 -18.24 2.71
C ALA A 18 -15.50 -17.13 3.52
N TYR A 19 -16.20 -16.12 4.04
CA TYR A 19 -15.54 -15.01 4.74
C TYR A 19 -16.21 -14.67 6.07
N ALA A 20 -16.46 -15.70 6.88
CA ALA A 20 -16.69 -15.51 8.31
C ALA A 20 -15.39 -15.85 9.04
N VAL A 21 -14.37 -15.00 8.86
CA VAL A 21 -13.28 -14.90 9.84
C VAL A 21 -13.25 -13.44 10.28
N PRO A 22 -13.63 -13.13 11.53
CA PRO A 22 -13.32 -11.84 12.11
C PRO A 22 -11.81 -11.83 12.41
N ALA A 23 -11.00 -11.36 11.46
CA ALA A 23 -9.56 -11.26 11.62
C ALA A 23 -9.13 -9.78 11.59
N PRO A 24 -9.10 -9.07 12.74
CA PRO A 24 -8.39 -7.79 12.83
C PRO A 24 -6.92 -7.89 12.36
N ALA A 25 -6.32 -9.09 12.40
CA ALA A 25 -4.98 -9.33 11.85
C ALA A 25 -4.87 -9.15 10.32
N ALA A 26 -5.95 -9.37 9.54
CA ALA A 26 -5.89 -9.20 8.10
C ALA A 26 -5.95 -7.72 7.69
N THR A 27 -6.62 -6.88 8.48
CA THR A 27 -6.65 -5.43 8.25
C THR A 27 -5.33 -4.76 8.59
N ASP A 28 -4.63 -5.25 9.62
CA ASP A 28 -3.33 -4.71 10.02
C ASP A 28 -2.26 -5.01 8.97
N VAL A 29 -2.20 -6.25 8.45
CA VAL A 29 -1.23 -6.64 7.41
C VAL A 29 -1.43 -5.89 6.09
N VAL A 30 -2.68 -5.68 5.66
CA VAL A 30 -2.97 -4.92 4.43
C VAL A 30 -2.62 -3.44 4.60
N THR A 31 -2.87 -2.89 5.78
CA THR A 31 -2.50 -1.50 6.12
C THR A 31 -0.99 -1.33 6.14
N ASP A 32 -0.29 -2.27 6.78
CA ASP A 32 1.17 -2.27 6.89
C ASP A 32 1.87 -2.38 5.54
N HIS A 33 1.36 -3.25 4.67
CA HIS A 33 1.86 -3.38 3.31
C HIS A 33 1.61 -2.13 2.47
N THR A 34 0.42 -1.53 2.58
CA THR A 34 0.12 -0.26 1.88
C THR A 34 1.05 0.85 2.35
N ILE A 35 1.31 0.96 3.66
CA ILE A 35 2.28 1.90 4.22
C ILE A 35 3.67 1.65 3.65
N ALA A 36 4.10 0.38 3.55
CA ALA A 36 5.41 0.03 3.01
C ALA A 36 5.56 0.44 1.54
N VAL A 37 4.56 0.14 0.70
CA VAL A 37 4.53 0.54 -0.72
C VAL A 37 4.55 2.07 -0.85
N MET A 38 3.73 2.77 -0.06
CA MET A 38 3.69 4.23 -0.08
C MET A 38 5.02 4.84 0.38
N ALA A 39 5.66 4.30 1.41
CA ALA A 39 6.95 4.79 1.90
C ALA A 39 8.05 4.64 0.84
N VAL A 40 8.09 3.52 0.12
CA VAL A 40 9.02 3.32 -1.01
C VAL A 40 8.72 4.30 -2.13
N ALA A 41 7.47 4.37 -2.57
CA ALA A 41 7.06 5.22 -3.69
C ALA A 41 7.29 6.72 -3.40
N SER A 42 6.94 7.20 -2.20
CA SER A 42 7.13 8.60 -1.81
C SER A 42 8.61 8.93 -1.68
N THR A 43 9.42 8.04 -1.08
CA THR A 43 10.87 8.25 -0.97
C THR A 43 11.51 8.35 -2.35
N GLN A 44 11.18 7.44 -3.27
CA GLN A 44 11.71 7.46 -4.64
C GLN A 44 11.27 8.71 -5.41
N ALA A 45 10.00 9.09 -5.29
CA ALA A 45 9.46 10.28 -5.93
C ALA A 45 10.12 11.57 -5.40
N CYS A 46 10.28 11.69 -4.07
CA CYS A 46 10.95 12.83 -3.45
C CYS A 46 12.44 12.89 -3.78
N ALA A 47 13.15 11.76 -3.77
CA ALA A 47 14.55 11.71 -4.18
C ALA A 47 14.75 12.13 -5.64
N LYS A 48 13.80 11.80 -6.52
CA LYS A 48 13.81 12.25 -7.91
C LYS A 48 13.51 13.73 -8.06
N LYS A 49 12.62 14.28 -7.22
CA LYS A 49 12.22 15.70 -7.25
C LYS A 49 13.28 16.62 -6.64
N HIS A 50 13.98 16.14 -5.61
CA HIS A 50 14.99 16.86 -4.83
C HIS A 50 16.31 16.08 -4.76
N PRO A 51 17.01 15.87 -5.89
CA PRO A 51 18.28 15.13 -5.91
C PRO A 51 19.36 15.76 -5.02
N GLU A 52 19.28 17.08 -4.79
CA GLU A 52 20.18 17.83 -3.91
C GLU A 52 20.01 17.52 -2.41
N ALA A 53 18.86 16.97 -2.01
CA ALA A 53 18.54 16.71 -0.60
C ALA A 53 19.13 15.39 -0.06
N GLY A 54 19.71 14.56 -0.93
CA GLY A 54 20.32 13.28 -0.53
C GLY A 54 19.31 12.30 0.09
N ILE A 55 18.04 12.36 -0.35
CA ILE A 55 16.97 11.49 0.14
C ILE A 55 17.25 10.05 -0.31
N THR A 56 17.25 9.13 0.65
CA THR A 56 17.40 7.69 0.39
C THR A 56 16.47 6.91 1.32
N LEU A 57 16.11 5.69 0.91
CA LEU A 57 15.26 4.82 1.73
C LEU A 57 15.92 4.46 3.06
N GLU A 58 17.23 4.20 3.07
CA GLU A 58 17.93 3.87 4.32
C GLU A 58 18.03 5.06 5.26
N LYS A 59 18.16 6.30 4.73
CA LYS A 59 18.11 7.51 5.55
C LYS A 59 16.74 7.67 6.20
N PHE A 60 15.65 7.50 5.43
CA PHE A 60 14.28 7.51 5.96
C PHE A 60 14.07 6.46 7.06
N LEU A 61 14.48 5.20 6.82
CA LEU A 61 14.32 4.12 7.80
C LEU A 61 15.15 4.38 9.07
N THR A 62 16.28 5.07 8.95
CA THR A 62 17.11 5.45 10.10
C THR A 62 16.47 6.56 10.91
N GLU A 63 15.94 7.59 10.24
CA GLU A 63 15.29 8.74 10.88
C GLU A 63 13.97 8.35 11.56
N GLN A 64 13.20 7.45 10.92
CA GLN A 64 11.92 6.96 11.45
C GLN A 64 12.06 5.76 12.38
N LYS A 65 13.28 5.40 12.80
CA LYS A 65 13.51 4.20 13.63
C LYS A 65 12.72 4.18 14.94
N ALA A 66 12.36 5.34 15.47
CA ALA A 66 11.51 5.44 16.67
C ALA A 66 10.04 5.10 16.39
N ASP A 67 9.59 5.31 15.15
CA ASP A 67 8.18 5.23 14.74
C ASP A 67 7.87 3.97 13.90
N ILE A 68 8.90 3.27 13.40
CA ILE A 68 8.76 2.02 12.65
C ILE A 68 9.35 0.84 13.40
N THR A 69 8.66 -0.30 13.36
CA THR A 69 9.19 -1.55 13.90
C THR A 69 10.26 -2.13 12.96
N ASP A 70 11.13 -2.99 13.50
CA ASP A 70 12.13 -3.70 12.68
C ASP A 70 11.48 -4.57 11.59
N GLU A 71 10.30 -5.14 11.87
CA GLU A 71 9.53 -5.93 10.91
C GLU A 71 9.01 -5.06 9.76
N MET A 72 8.45 -3.89 10.07
CA MET A 72 8.04 -2.91 9.06
C MET A 72 9.23 -2.43 8.23
N ALA A 73 10.35 -2.12 8.88
CA ALA A 73 11.57 -1.70 8.18
C ALA A 73 12.10 -2.81 7.25
N LYS A 74 11.97 -4.08 7.64
CA LYS A 74 12.30 -5.21 6.77
C LYS A 74 11.32 -5.31 5.60
N HIS A 75 10.02 -5.15 5.84
CA HIS A 75 8.98 -5.19 4.80
C HIS A 75 9.16 -4.07 3.77
N ILE A 76 9.44 -2.84 4.21
CA ILE A 76 9.75 -1.71 3.34
C ILE A 76 10.94 -2.01 2.43
N ARG A 77 11.99 -2.64 2.95
CA ARG A 77 13.15 -3.06 2.15
C ARG A 77 12.82 -4.18 1.16
N ASP A 78 11.98 -5.13 1.56
CA ASP A 78 11.50 -6.17 0.66
C ASP A 78 10.70 -5.56 -0.49
N VAL A 79 9.75 -4.67 -0.19
CA VAL A 79 8.98 -3.91 -1.18
C VAL A 79 9.87 -3.11 -2.14
N ALA A 80 10.96 -2.53 -1.65
CA ALA A 80 11.88 -1.75 -2.47
C ALA A 80 12.77 -2.57 -3.41
N THR A 81 13.00 -3.84 -3.12
CA THR A 81 14.00 -4.67 -3.82
C THR A 81 13.42 -5.86 -4.56
N ASN A 82 12.24 -6.34 -4.14
CA ASN A 82 11.59 -7.49 -4.71
C ASN A 82 10.72 -7.07 -5.92
N PRO A 83 10.99 -7.60 -7.14
CA PRO A 83 10.26 -7.24 -8.35
C PRO A 83 8.76 -7.50 -8.29
N MET A 84 8.30 -8.37 -7.39
CA MET A 84 6.87 -8.67 -7.21
C MET A 84 6.04 -7.42 -6.91
N TYR A 85 6.61 -6.42 -6.22
CA TYR A 85 5.91 -5.20 -5.82
C TYR A 85 6.13 -4.03 -6.77
N GLU A 86 6.88 -4.21 -7.87
CA GLU A 86 7.22 -3.13 -8.80
C GLU A 86 5.98 -2.40 -9.33
N MET A 87 4.92 -3.16 -9.65
CA MET A 87 3.66 -2.59 -10.15
C MET A 87 2.96 -1.73 -9.10
N GLU A 88 2.95 -2.14 -7.84
CA GLU A 88 2.28 -1.43 -6.75
C GLU A 88 3.03 -0.13 -6.40
N VAL A 89 4.36 -0.20 -6.35
CA VAL A 89 5.23 0.97 -6.17
C VAL A 89 5.05 1.94 -7.33
N LYS A 90 4.98 1.44 -8.57
CA LYS A 90 4.74 2.27 -9.75
C LYS A 90 3.37 2.94 -9.71
N GLN A 91 2.30 2.21 -9.39
CA GLN A 91 0.95 2.78 -9.27
C GLN A 91 0.89 3.87 -8.19
N SER A 92 1.53 3.63 -7.05
CA SER A 92 1.62 4.62 -5.96
C SER A 92 2.43 5.85 -6.38
N THR A 93 3.50 5.65 -7.15
CA THR A 93 4.29 6.75 -7.73
C THR A 93 3.47 7.55 -8.76
N GLU A 94 2.67 6.88 -9.60
CA GLU A 94 1.75 7.52 -10.53
C GLU A 94 0.68 8.35 -9.80
N PHE A 95 0.16 7.84 -8.68
CA PHE A 95 -0.72 8.60 -7.80
C PHE A 95 -0.07 9.90 -7.32
N PHE A 96 1.17 9.86 -6.83
CA PHE A 96 1.90 11.06 -6.41
C PHE A 96 2.16 12.07 -7.54
N ASN A 97 2.25 11.60 -8.79
CA ASN A 97 2.38 12.46 -9.96
C ASN A 97 1.05 13.05 -10.45
N SER A 98 -0.09 12.58 -9.92
CA SER A 98 -1.41 13.11 -10.26
C SER A 98 -1.68 14.45 -9.56
N LYS A 99 -2.65 15.23 -10.08
CA LYS A 99 -3.05 16.52 -9.47
C LYS A 99 -3.49 16.39 -8.00
N GLY A 100 -4.06 15.25 -7.61
CA GLY A 100 -4.49 15.00 -6.23
C GLY A 100 -3.35 14.54 -5.32
N GLY A 101 -2.36 13.84 -5.87
CA GLY A 101 -1.24 13.28 -5.09
C GLY A 101 -0.06 14.23 -4.94
N GLN A 102 0.11 15.22 -5.82
CA GLN A 102 1.24 16.14 -5.76
C GLN A 102 1.30 16.94 -4.45
N GLY A 103 0.16 17.43 -3.96
CA GLY A 103 0.13 18.17 -2.68
C GLY A 103 0.54 17.30 -1.49
N LEU A 104 0.18 16.00 -1.51
CA LEU A 104 0.63 15.05 -0.51
C LEU A 104 2.13 14.74 -0.64
N LEU A 105 2.60 14.53 -1.88
CA LEU A 105 4.01 14.30 -2.16
C LEU A 105 4.87 15.46 -1.66
N ASP A 106 4.45 16.70 -1.89
CA ASP A 106 5.20 17.89 -1.49
C ASP A 106 5.36 17.96 0.03
N GLY A 107 4.27 17.72 0.78
CA GLY A 107 4.35 17.65 2.24
C GLY A 107 5.24 16.50 2.75
N LEU A 108 5.23 15.35 2.07
CA LEU A 108 6.13 14.24 2.40
C LEU A 108 7.60 14.61 2.10
N CYS A 109 7.88 15.24 0.96
CA CYS A 109 9.21 15.69 0.57
C CYS A 109 9.78 16.70 1.55
N ASP A 110 8.97 17.66 2.01
CA ASP A 110 9.37 18.62 3.04
C ASP A 110 9.76 17.89 4.34
N GLY A 111 9.01 16.85 4.73
CA GLY A 111 9.36 15.98 5.86
C GLY A 111 10.72 15.29 5.68
N PHE A 112 11.00 14.73 4.50
CA PHE A 112 12.29 14.09 4.20
C PHE A 112 13.47 15.07 4.17
N ILE A 113 13.23 16.33 3.80
CA ILE A 113 14.26 17.37 3.72
C ILE A 113 14.54 17.96 5.11
N THR A 114 13.49 18.14 5.92
CA THR A 114 13.57 18.78 7.24
C THR A 114 13.88 17.83 8.38
N ALA A 115 13.70 16.52 8.19
CA ALA A 115 14.24 15.50 9.09
C ALA A 115 15.77 15.68 9.19
N LYS A 116 16.23 16.13 10.36
CA LYS A 116 17.61 16.50 10.65
C LYS A 116 18.00 16.05 12.04
#